data_AF-A0A317HWZ6-F1
#
_entry.id   AF-A0A317HWZ6-F1
#
_cell.length_a   1.000
_cell.length_b   1.000
_cell.length_c   1.000
_cell.angle_alpha   90.00
_cell.angle_beta   90.00
_cell.angle_gamma   90.00
#
_symmetry.space_group_name_H-M   'P 1'
#
loop_
_entity.id
_entity.type
_entity.pdbx_description
1 polymer ?
#
loop_
_entity_poly.entity_id
_entity_poly.type
_entity_poly.pdbx_seq_one_letter_code
_entity_poly.pdbx_strand_id
1 'polypeptide(L)'
;YSISEALGFEKGVSRSFREAPIFLGTFTFLVAVGAAIAVIPNLPLIRVLLVTQVINGLLLPVVLFAVLRLVNDREIMGAYVNGPLYNVAAWLTAIVVTVLSLVYIATTIIPSL
;
A
#
# COMPACT_ATOMS: atom_id res chain seq x y z
N TYR A 1 6.61 8.98 4.54
CA TYR A 1 6.27 8.62 5.93
C TYR A 1 7.43 7.90 6.59
N SER A 2 7.75 6.65 6.24
CA SER A 2 8.85 5.90 6.87
C SER A 2 10.24 6.53 6.69
N ILE A 3 10.50 7.20 5.56
CA ILE A 3 11.75 7.95 5.34
C ILE A 3 11.85 9.18 6.25
N SER A 4 10.73 9.84 6.54
CA SER A 4 10.65 11.03 7.39
C SER A 4 10.78 10.68 8.87
N GLU A 5 10.32 9.49 9.24
CA GLU A 5 10.45 8.89 10.57
C GLU A 5 11.88 8.39 10.84
N ALA A 6 12.55 7.83 9.82
CA ALA A 6 13.96 7.45 9.89
C ALA A 6 14.95 8.65 9.98
N LEU A 7 14.51 9.84 9.57
CA LEU A 7 15.33 11.07 9.58
C LEU A 7 15.04 12.00 10.78
N GLY A 8 14.14 11.61 11.70
CA GLY A 8 13.95 12.30 12.97
C GLY A 8 13.16 13.63 12.92
N PHE A 9 12.36 13.87 11.87
CA PHE A 9 11.57 15.09 11.74
C PHE A 9 10.07 14.87 11.99
N GLU A 10 9.45 15.80 12.73
CA GLU A 10 8.05 15.74 13.21
C GLU A 10 7.01 15.66 12.07
N LYS A 11 5.92 14.90 12.33
CA LYS A 11 4.89 14.48 11.38
C LYS A 11 3.87 15.59 11.07
N GLY A 12 3.38 15.63 9.82
CA GLY A 12 2.04 16.15 9.50
C GLY A 12 1.83 16.60 8.05
N VAL A 13 0.89 15.98 7.32
CA VAL A 13 0.30 16.54 6.07
C VAL A 13 -0.44 17.86 6.36
N SER A 14 -0.79 18.10 7.63
CA SER A 14 -1.43 19.32 8.14
C SER A 14 -0.44 20.40 8.60
N ARG A 15 0.87 20.21 8.41
CA ARG A 15 1.91 21.18 8.75
C ARG A 15 2.35 21.93 7.49
N SER A 16 2.58 23.24 7.62
CA SER A 16 2.86 24.12 6.48
C SER A 16 4.18 23.74 5.79
N PHE A 17 4.39 24.14 4.52
CA PHE A 17 5.63 23.92 3.73
C PHE A 17 6.93 24.23 4.49
N ARG A 18 6.82 25.06 5.53
CA ARG A 18 7.90 25.54 6.40
C ARG A 18 8.25 24.62 7.58
N GLU A 19 7.39 23.66 7.91
CA GLU A 19 7.54 22.78 9.10
C GLU A 19 7.97 21.35 8.73
N ALA A 20 7.69 20.88 7.51
CA ALA A 20 8.16 19.59 6.99
C ALA A 20 8.67 19.67 5.54
N PRO A 21 9.66 20.54 5.24
CA PRO A 21 10.10 20.83 3.86
C PRO A 21 10.65 19.61 3.13
N ILE A 22 11.27 18.66 3.84
CA ILE A 22 11.82 17.44 3.24
C ILE A 22 10.69 16.49 2.82
N PHE A 23 9.65 16.29 3.65
CA PHE A 23 8.52 15.42 3.29
C PHE A 23 7.75 15.96 2.10
N LEU A 24 7.41 17.26 2.13
CA LEU A 24 6.63 17.89 1.08
C LEU A 24 7.46 18.07 -0.20
N GLY A 25 8.78 18.28 -0.08
CA GLY A 25 9.74 18.28 -1.18
C GLY A 25 9.86 16.91 -1.85
N THR A 26 10.04 15.82 -1.09
CA THR A 26 10.07 14.46 -1.64
C THR A 26 8.73 14.09 -2.29
N PHE A 27 7.61 14.44 -1.67
CA PHE A 27 6.28 14.20 -2.24
C PHE A 27 6.08 14.95 -3.55
N THR A 28 6.38 16.26 -3.57
CA THR A 28 6.28 17.09 -4.78
C THR A 28 7.21 16.58 -5.88
N PHE A 29 8.42 16.16 -5.53
CA PHE A 29 9.36 15.56 -6.48
C PHE A 29 8.82 14.25 -7.08
N LEU A 30 8.30 13.34 -6.26
CA LEU A 30 7.69 12.08 -6.72
C LEU A 30 6.51 12.35 -7.68
N VAL A 31 5.65 13.30 -7.34
CA VAL A 31 4.51 13.70 -8.19
C VAL A 31 4.99 14.33 -9.49
N ALA A 32 5.97 15.24 -9.44
CA ALA A 32 6.52 15.90 -10.62
C ALA A 32 7.20 14.91 -11.58
N VAL A 33 7.96 13.95 -11.05
CA VAL A 33 8.57 12.87 -11.84
C VAL A 33 7.50 11.99 -12.48
N GLY A 34 6.49 11.58 -11.70
CA GLY A 34 5.35 10.81 -12.23
C GLY A 34 4.60 11.54 -13.35
N ALA A 35 4.35 12.84 -13.17
CA ALA A 35 3.71 13.68 -14.17
C ALA A 35 4.58 13.84 -15.44
N ALA A 36 5.89 14.03 -15.30
CA ALA A 36 6.81 14.12 -16.43
C ALA A 36 6.83 12.82 -17.26
N ILE A 37 6.83 11.66 -16.59
CA ILE A 37 6.75 10.35 -17.26
C ILE A 37 5.39 10.17 -17.95
N ALA A 38 4.30 10.63 -17.34
CA ALA A 38 2.96 10.51 -17.90
C ALA A 38 2.74 11.33 -19.18
N VAL A 39 3.50 12.42 -19.38
CA VAL A 39 3.43 13.27 -20.57
C VAL A 39 4.16 12.66 -21.79
N ILE A 40 4.97 11.60 -21.60
CA ILE A 40 5.69 10.95 -22.69
C ILE A 40 4.69 10.31 -23.68
N PRO A 41 4.63 10.78 -24.95
CA PRO A 41 3.73 10.21 -25.94
C PRO A 41 4.16 8.76 -26.26
N ASN A 42 3.18 7.88 -26.50
CA ASN A 42 3.35 6.44 -26.74
C ASN A 42 3.75 5.58 -25.53
N LEU A 43 3.77 6.12 -24.31
CA LEU A 43 3.88 5.27 -23.12
C LEU A 43 2.59 4.46 -22.95
N PRO A 44 2.62 3.12 -22.86
CA PRO A 44 1.44 2.32 -22.59
C PRO A 44 1.03 2.48 -21.13
N LEU A 45 0.46 3.64 -20.79
CA LEU A 45 0.00 4.03 -19.44
C LEU A 45 -0.87 2.94 -18.81
N ILE A 46 -1.77 2.34 -19.60
CA ILE A 46 -2.62 1.23 -19.15
C ILE A 46 -1.76 0.06 -18.69
N ARG A 47 -0.73 -0.34 -19.45
CA ARG A 47 0.16 -1.46 -19.06
C ARG A 47 0.93 -1.14 -17.76
N VAL A 48 1.40 0.10 -17.61
CA VAL A 48 2.10 0.54 -16.38
C VAL A 48 1.16 0.52 -15.17
N LEU A 49 -0.08 0.99 -15.33
CA LEU A 49 -1.12 0.96 -14.30
C LEU A 49 -1.47 -0.48 -13.90
N LEU A 50 -1.67 -1.36 -14.89
CA LEU A 50 -1.95 -2.78 -14.65
C LEU A 50 -0.82 -3.45 -13.87
N VAL A 51 0.44 -3.23 -14.25
CA VAL A 51 1.60 -3.78 -13.51
C VAL A 51 1.64 -3.27 -12.07
N THR A 52 1.35 -1.98 -11.86
CA THR A 52 1.29 -1.38 -10.51
C THR A 52 0.17 -2.01 -9.67
N GLN A 53 -0.99 -2.28 -10.27
CA GLN A 53 -2.11 -2.93 -9.60
C GLN A 53 -1.82 -4.40 -9.26
N VAL A 54 -1.13 -5.13 -10.14
CA VAL A 54 -0.64 -6.49 -9.86
C VAL A 54 0.31 -6.48 -8.65
N ILE A 55 1.26 -5.55 -8.60
CA ILE A 55 2.19 -5.40 -7.47
C ILE A 55 1.43 -5.06 -6.19
N ASN A 56 0.48 -4.12 -6.23
CA ASN A 56 -0.34 -3.77 -5.07
C ASN A 56 -1.19 -4.94 -4.57
N GLY A 57 -1.75 -5.74 -5.49
CA GLY A 57 -2.49 -6.96 -5.17
C GLY A 57 -1.63 -8.01 -4.49
N LEU A 58 -0.34 -8.10 -4.85
CA LEU A 58 0.63 -8.99 -4.18
C LEU A 58 1.05 -8.46 -2.80
N LEU A 59 1.17 -7.14 -2.64
CA LEU A 59 1.52 -6.51 -1.36
C LEU A 59 0.39 -6.59 -0.33
N LEU A 60 -0.87 -6.54 -0.77
CA LEU A 60 -2.06 -6.63 0.09
C LEU A 60 -2.03 -7.81 1.08
N PRO A 61 -1.84 -9.08 0.66
CA PRO A 61 -1.78 -10.21 1.59
C PRO A 61 -0.65 -10.07 2.62
N VAL A 62 0.52 -9.59 2.19
CA VAL A 62 1.67 -9.38 3.08
C VAL A 62 1.35 -8.33 4.15
N VAL A 63 0.75 -7.21 3.74
CA VAL A 63 0.34 -6.14 4.64
C VAL A 63 -0.77 -6.61 5.59
N LEU A 64 -1.79 -7.30 5.07
CA LEU A 64 -2.87 -7.85 5.87
C LEU A 64 -2.36 -8.85 6.91
N PHE A 65 -1.44 -9.73 6.53
CA PHE A 65 -0.79 -10.65 7.45
C PHE A 65 -0.01 -9.92 8.55
N ALA A 66 0.76 -8.89 8.19
CA ALA A 66 1.52 -8.09 9.15
C ALA A 66 0.59 -7.35 10.13
N VAL A 67 -0.48 -6.73 9.63
CA VAL A 67 -1.49 -6.04 10.47
C VAL A 67 -2.21 -7.04 11.36
N LEU A 68 -2.62 -8.20 10.85
CA LEU A 68 -3.26 -9.24 11.64
C LEU A 68 -2.36 -9.77 12.76
N ARG A 69 -1.08 -9.97 12.46
CA ARG A 69 -0.09 -10.36 13.46
C ARG A 69 0.05 -9.29 14.54
N LEU A 70 0.10 -8.01 14.17
CA LEU A 70 0.20 -6.88 15.09
C LEU A 70 -1.03 -6.77 16.00
N VAL A 71 -2.22 -6.91 15.43
CA VAL A 71 -3.50 -6.79 16.16
C VAL A 71 -3.75 -8.00 17.08
N ASN A 72 -3.21 -9.17 16.73
CA ASN A 72 -3.26 -10.35 17.60
C ASN A 72 -2.17 -10.37 18.68
N ASP A 73 -1.20 -9.45 18.63
CA ASP A 73 -0.11 -9.38 19.59
C ASP A 73 -0.59 -8.73 20.89
N ARG A 74 -0.69 -9.52 21.96
CA ARG A 74 -1.11 -9.04 23.29
C ARG A 74 -0.10 -8.10 23.92
N GLU A 75 1.17 -8.19 23.54
CA GLU A 75 2.23 -7.31 24.04
C GLU A 75 2.06 -5.89 23.47
N ILE A 76 1.52 -5.77 22.24
CA ILE A 76 1.30 -4.49 21.56
C ILE A 76 -0.13 -3.95 21.76
N MET A 77 -1.16 -4.79 21.72
CA MET A 77 -2.57 -4.38 21.86
C MET A 77 -3.12 -4.45 23.30
N GLY A 78 -2.42 -5.08 24.24
CA GLY A 78 -2.85 -5.21 25.63
C GLY A 78 -4.18 -5.97 25.77
N ALA A 79 -5.23 -5.31 26.25
CA ALA A 79 -6.56 -5.90 26.47
C ALA A 79 -7.47 -5.87 25.23
N TYR A 80 -7.11 -5.15 24.17
CA TYR A 80 -7.92 -4.97 22.95
C TYR A 80 -7.53 -5.92 21.81
N VAL A 81 -7.03 -7.11 22.18
CA VAL A 81 -6.67 -8.16 21.22
C VAL A 81 -7.89 -8.59 20.41
N ASN A 82 -7.70 -8.87 19.13
CA ASN A 82 -8.76 -9.45 18.32
C ASN A 82 -9.21 -10.79 18.90
N GLY A 83 -10.51 -10.90 19.20
CA GLY A 83 -11.14 -12.16 19.56
C GLY A 83 -11.14 -13.15 18.38
N PRO A 84 -11.39 -14.46 18.64
CA PRO A 84 -11.37 -15.49 17.60
C PRO A 84 -12.35 -15.20 16.44
N LEU A 85 -13.48 -14.53 16.71
CA LEU A 85 -14.45 -14.13 15.70
C LEU A 85 -13.88 -13.10 14.69
N TYR A 86 -13.15 -12.10 15.20
CA TYR A 86 -12.50 -11.08 14.37
C TYR A 86 -11.32 -11.67 13.61
N ASN A 87 -10.59 -12.61 14.20
CA ASN A 87 -9.49 -13.29 13.53
C ASN A 87 -9.99 -14.14 12.36
N VAL A 88 -11.12 -14.84 12.51
CA VAL A 88 -11.78 -15.58 11.43
C VAL A 88 -12.28 -14.64 10.34
N ALA A 89 -12.94 -13.53 10.70
CA ALA A 89 -13.42 -12.55 9.71
C ALA A 89 -12.26 -11.92 8.92
N ALA A 90 -11.15 -11.61 9.60
CA ALA A 90 -9.98 -11.02 8.98
C ALA A 90 -9.18 -12.02 8.12
N TRP A 91 -9.11 -13.29 8.52
CA TRP A 91 -8.58 -14.36 7.67
C TRP A 91 -9.44 -14.58 6.44
N LEU A 92 -10.77 -14.54 6.59
CA LEU A 92 -11.70 -14.69 5.47
C LEU A 92 -11.55 -13.53 4.48
N THR A 93 -11.49 -12.29 4.95
CA THR A 93 -11.25 -11.13 4.06
C THR A 93 -9.86 -11.19 3.44
N ALA A 94 -8.82 -11.60 4.16
CA ALA A 94 -7.48 -11.76 3.61
C ALA A 94 -7.45 -12.83 2.50
N ILE A 95 -8.09 -13.98 2.71
CA ILE A 95 -8.20 -15.05 1.70
C ILE A 95 -8.97 -14.53 0.48
N VAL A 96 -10.13 -13.90 0.66
CA VAL A 96 -10.95 -13.38 -0.43
C VAL A 96 -10.20 -12.34 -1.26
N VAL A 97 -9.56 -11.36 -0.60
CA VAL A 97 -8.77 -10.32 -1.28
C VAL A 97 -7.57 -10.93 -2.01
N THR A 98 -6.91 -11.92 -1.41
CA THR A 98 -5.79 -12.63 -2.05
C THR A 98 -6.24 -13.39 -3.28
N VAL A 99 -7.35 -14.13 -3.20
CA VAL A 99 -7.92 -14.87 -4.33
C VAL A 99 -8.33 -13.92 -5.45
N LEU A 100 -9.05 -12.84 -5.15
CA LEU A 100 -9.43 -11.82 -6.13
C LEU A 100 -8.21 -11.17 -6.79
N SER A 101 -7.17 -10.87 -6.00
CA SER A 101 -5.91 -10.31 -6.52
C SER A 101 -5.22 -11.30 -7.46
N LEU A 102 -5.14 -12.58 -7.09
CA LEU A 102 -4.56 -13.63 -7.93
C LEU A 102 -5.35 -13.85 -9.22
N VAL A 103 -6.69 -13.83 -9.16
CA VAL A 103 -7.56 -13.91 -10.34
C VAL A 103 -7.31 -12.72 -11.27
N TYR A 104 -7.26 -11.50 -10.72
CA TYR A 104 -6.98 -10.29 -11.49
C TYR A 104 -5.59 -10.33 -12.16
N ILE A 105 -4.58 -10.84 -11.45
CA ILE A 105 -3.24 -11.04 -11.99
C ILE A 105 -3.29 -12.08 -13.13
N ALA A 106 -3.98 -13.20 -12.91
CA ALA A 106 -4.13 -14.25 -13.92
C ALA A 106 -4.81 -13.73 -15.19
N THR A 107 -5.90 -12.96 -15.08
CA THR A 107 -6.59 -12.34 -16.23
C THR A 107 -5.74 -11.28 -16.92
N THR A 108 -4.90 -10.57 -16.16
CA THR A 108 -4.01 -9.53 -16.72
C THR A 108 -2.84 -10.14 -17.48
N ILE A 109 -2.28 -11.26 -17.01
CA ILE A 109 -1.14 -11.95 -17.64
C ILE A 109 -1.59 -12.85 -18.79
N ILE A 110 -2.78 -13.48 -18.68
CA ILE A 110 -3.37 -14.34 -19.70
C ILE A 110 -4.59 -13.61 -20.27
N PRO A 111 -4.42 -12.73 -21.27
CA PRO A 111 -5.53 -12.01 -21.90
C PRO A 111 -6.44 -12.91 -22.78
N SER A 112 -6.29 -14.25 -22.71
CA SER A 112 -6.99 -15.24 -23.54
C SER A 112 -7.80 -16.28 -22.75
N LEU A 113 -8.34 -15.91 -21.59
CA LEU A 113 -9.46 -16.58 -20.93
C LEU A 113 -10.64 -15.61 -20.83
#